data_AF-A0A5N7C9R7-F1
#
_entry.id   AF-A0A5N7C9R7-F1
#
_cell.length_a   1.000
_cell.length_b   1.000
_cell.length_c   1.000
_cell.angle_alpha   90.00
_cell.angle_beta   90.00
_cell.angle_gamma   90.00
#
_symmetry.space_group_name_H-M   'P 1'
#
loop_
_entity.id
_entity.type
_entity.pdbx_description
1 polymer ?
#
loop_
_entity_poly.entity_id
_entity_poly.type
_entity_poly.pdbx_seq_one_letter_code
_entity_poly.pdbx_strand_id
1 'polypeptide(L)'
;MYFHWYTLLPLLLSLPTALATAQDTASTLDTLKPRNWDLRLLKPGCKPNNSNIDISVYHSSGVSERACDDLTAVNSLNLSIVDTVSWKSPSEPSFDLCMYKTGDCDSEGFMGQIRGGWAVCVKYEGWKGWRAVPKGEECD
;
A
#
# COMPACT_ATOMS: atom_id res chain seq x y z
N MET A 1 -42.21 -37.35 -57.17
CA MET A 1 -42.40 -38.06 -55.89
C MET A 1 -41.81 -37.15 -54.81
N TYR A 2 -42.64 -36.45 -54.01
CA TYR A 2 -43.16 -36.89 -52.68
C TYR A 2 -42.03 -37.08 -51.65
N PHE A 3 -42.01 -36.66 -50.38
CA PHE A 3 -42.87 -35.98 -49.37
C PHE A 3 -41.83 -35.31 -48.41
N HIS A 4 -41.98 -34.08 -47.91
CA HIS A 4 -42.60 -33.71 -46.62
C HIS A 4 -41.84 -34.15 -45.33
N TRP A 5 -41.59 -33.15 -44.46
CA TRP A 5 -41.99 -33.13 -43.04
C TRP A 5 -40.90 -33.21 -41.93
N TYR A 6 -40.71 -32.05 -41.26
CA TYR A 6 -40.52 -31.72 -39.82
C TYR A 6 -39.24 -32.03 -39.02
N THR A 7 -38.87 -30.95 -38.30
CA THR A 7 -38.33 -30.80 -36.93
C THR A 7 -38.11 -32.04 -36.08
N LEU A 8 -36.98 -32.07 -35.35
CA LEU A 8 -36.98 -32.31 -33.90
C LEU A 8 -35.62 -31.92 -33.27
N LEU A 9 -35.73 -30.99 -32.31
CA LEU A 9 -34.73 -30.58 -31.33
C LEU A 9 -34.55 -31.70 -30.27
N PRO A 10 -33.34 -32.07 -29.83
CA PRO A 10 -33.18 -32.77 -28.56
C PRO A 10 -32.77 -31.79 -27.44
N LEU A 11 -33.54 -31.91 -26.36
CA LEU A 11 -33.41 -31.24 -25.06
C LEU A 11 -32.06 -31.50 -24.35
N LEU A 12 -31.50 -30.42 -23.81
CA LEU A 12 -31.01 -30.21 -22.44
C LEU A 12 -30.53 -31.41 -21.60
N LEU A 13 -29.25 -31.38 -21.24
CA LEU A 13 -28.74 -31.79 -19.92
C LEU A 13 -27.80 -30.68 -19.41
N SER A 14 -28.39 -29.62 -18.87
CA SER A 14 -27.66 -28.61 -18.10
C SER A 14 -27.31 -29.20 -16.74
N LEU A 15 -26.05 -29.60 -16.53
CA LEU A 15 -25.54 -29.80 -15.18
C LEU A 15 -25.47 -28.43 -14.49
N PRO A 16 -26.03 -28.27 -13.28
CA PRO A 16 -25.70 -27.11 -12.47
C PRO A 16 -24.25 -27.29 -12.00
N THR A 17 -23.32 -26.61 -12.64
CA THR A 17 -22.06 -26.27 -11.97
C THR A 17 -22.43 -25.38 -10.80
N ALA A 18 -22.53 -25.98 -9.62
CA ALA A 18 -22.54 -25.22 -8.38
C ALA A 18 -21.24 -24.41 -8.34
N LEU A 19 -21.30 -23.13 -8.74
CA LEU A 19 -20.28 -22.17 -8.35
C LEU A 19 -20.34 -22.10 -6.83
N ALA A 20 -19.41 -22.79 -6.18
CA ALA A 20 -19.07 -22.50 -4.80
C ALA A 20 -18.53 -21.07 -4.78
N THR A 21 -19.41 -20.10 -4.49
CA THR A 21 -18.97 -18.76 -4.14
C THR A 21 -18.27 -18.87 -2.80
N ALA A 22 -16.93 -18.96 -2.82
CA ALA A 22 -16.12 -18.69 -1.64
C ALA A 22 -16.48 -17.27 -1.20
N GLN A 23 -17.31 -17.17 -0.17
CA GLN A 23 -17.67 -15.89 0.41
C GLN A 23 -16.48 -15.44 1.24
N ASP A 24 -15.58 -14.71 0.59
CA ASP A 24 -14.43 -14.08 1.21
C ASP A 24 -14.96 -13.09 2.25
N THR A 25 -14.97 -13.49 3.52
CA THR A 25 -15.18 -12.58 4.64
C THR A 25 -13.92 -11.74 4.80
N ALA A 26 -13.69 -10.82 3.86
CA ALA A 26 -12.66 -9.81 3.99
C ALA A 26 -12.93 -9.02 5.26
N SER A 27 -11.95 -8.91 6.15
CA SER A 27 -12.10 -8.07 7.34
C SER A 27 -12.25 -6.61 6.90
N THR A 28 -12.89 -5.77 7.72
CA THR A 28 -12.98 -4.32 7.44
C THR A 28 -11.60 -3.69 7.23
N LEU A 29 -10.56 -4.22 7.88
CA LEU A 29 -9.18 -3.83 7.67
C LEU A 29 -8.69 -4.14 6.25
N ASP A 30 -9.04 -5.30 5.69
CA ASP A 30 -8.67 -5.69 4.33
C ASP A 30 -9.31 -4.79 3.28
N THR A 31 -10.57 -4.40 3.48
CA THR A 31 -11.26 -3.43 2.60
C THR A 31 -10.60 -2.05 2.60
N LEU A 32 -9.97 -1.67 3.72
CA LEU A 32 -9.29 -0.38 3.86
C LEU A 32 -7.85 -0.40 3.33
N LYS A 33 -7.27 -1.57 3.04
CA LYS A 33 -5.88 -1.70 2.55
C LYS A 33 -5.59 -0.83 1.33
N PRO A 34 -6.35 -0.92 0.24
CA PRO A 34 -6.01 -0.18 -0.98
C PRO A 34 -6.03 1.34 -0.80
N ARG A 35 -6.88 1.86 0.10
CA ARG A 35 -7.00 3.30 0.35
C ARG A 35 -5.98 3.86 1.33
N ASN A 36 -5.31 2.99 2.09
CA ASN A 36 -4.37 3.36 3.14
C ASN A 36 -2.97 2.81 2.85
N TRP A 37 -2.62 2.60 1.58
CA TRP A 37 -1.25 2.26 1.19
C TRP A 37 -0.44 3.53 1.00
N ASP A 38 0.09 4.02 2.11
CA ASP A 38 0.76 5.30 2.21
C ASP A 38 1.93 5.28 3.20
N LEU A 39 2.87 6.19 2.94
CA LEU A 39 3.73 6.78 3.96
C LEU A 39 2.94 7.87 4.67
N ARG A 40 2.95 7.85 6.00
CA ARG A 40 2.42 8.92 6.83
C ARG A 40 3.40 9.30 7.93
N LEU A 41 3.61 10.60 8.08
CA LEU A 41 4.23 11.19 9.27
C LEU A 41 3.11 11.74 10.15
N LEU A 42 3.16 11.42 11.44
CA LEU A 42 1.98 11.52 12.30
C LEU A 42 2.27 12.28 13.60
N LYS A 43 1.27 13.03 14.06
CA LYS A 43 1.22 13.65 15.38
C LYS A 43 -0.23 13.76 15.90
N PRO A 44 -0.54 13.32 17.13
CA PRO A 44 0.30 12.46 17.97
C PRO A 44 0.44 11.08 17.33
N GLY A 45 1.36 10.25 17.82
CA GLY A 45 1.78 8.98 17.19
C GLY A 45 0.68 8.04 16.64
N CYS A 46 1.08 7.12 15.75
CA CYS A 46 0.15 6.24 15.03
C CYS A 46 -0.67 5.32 15.92
N LYS A 47 -1.85 4.99 15.40
CA LYS A 47 -2.62 3.82 15.79
C LYS A 47 -2.48 2.76 14.69
N PRO A 48 -1.79 1.62 14.92
CA PRO A 48 -1.44 0.67 13.87
C PRO A 48 -2.66 0.13 13.11
N ASN A 49 -3.80 -0.03 13.80
CA ASN A 49 -5.03 -0.58 13.23
C ASN A 49 -6.05 0.47 12.73
N ASN A 50 -5.69 1.76 12.69
CA ASN A 50 -6.57 2.81 12.17
C ASN A 50 -5.98 3.46 10.89
N SER A 51 -6.77 4.30 10.22
CA SER A 51 -6.35 5.00 9.01
C SER A 51 -5.31 6.10 9.27
N ASN A 52 -5.26 6.65 10.48
CA ASN A 52 -4.37 7.76 10.90
C ASN A 52 -4.48 9.03 10.01
N ILE A 53 -5.56 9.18 9.24
CA ILE A 53 -5.74 10.30 8.30
C ILE A 53 -5.80 11.63 9.03
N ASP A 54 -6.61 11.72 10.09
CA ASP A 54 -6.86 12.97 10.83
C ASP A 54 -5.67 13.47 11.64
N ILE A 55 -4.65 12.62 11.84
CA ILE A 55 -3.44 12.90 12.63
C ILE A 55 -2.18 12.95 11.75
N SER A 56 -2.35 12.93 10.43
CA SER A 56 -1.26 12.97 9.46
C SER A 56 -0.81 14.41 9.22
N VAL A 57 0.46 14.70 9.44
CA VAL A 57 1.07 15.99 9.09
C VAL A 57 1.74 15.95 7.71
N TYR A 58 2.04 14.74 7.23
CA TYR A 58 2.46 14.48 5.87
C TYR A 58 1.88 13.13 5.42
N HIS A 59 1.57 13.01 4.14
CA HIS A 59 1.23 11.74 3.52
C HIS A 59 1.77 11.67 2.10
N SER A 60 2.12 10.47 1.66
CA SER A 60 2.47 10.17 0.28
C SER A 60 2.11 8.73 -0.04
N SER A 61 1.79 8.46 -1.30
CA SER A 61 1.37 7.11 -1.72
C SER A 61 2.53 6.11 -1.62
N GLY A 62 2.22 4.92 -1.10
CA GLY A 62 3.13 3.78 -1.00
C GLY A 62 2.78 2.62 -1.95
N VAL A 63 1.99 2.89 -2.99
CA VAL A 63 1.51 1.87 -3.95
C VAL A 63 2.44 1.64 -5.14
N SER A 64 3.51 2.42 -5.23
CA SER A 64 4.47 2.38 -6.33
C SER A 64 5.86 2.72 -5.83
N GLU A 65 6.84 2.44 -6.66
CA GLU A 65 8.18 2.99 -6.52
C GLU A 65 8.14 4.51 -6.49
N ARG A 66 9.17 5.08 -5.87
CA ARG A 66 9.34 6.51 -5.74
C ARG A 66 10.82 6.84 -5.68
N ALA A 67 11.20 7.78 -6.54
CA ALA A 67 12.50 8.43 -6.51
C ALA A 67 12.71 9.19 -5.19
N CYS A 68 13.85 9.83 -5.03
CA CYS A 68 14.12 10.60 -3.82
C CYS A 68 13.11 11.76 -3.64
N ASP A 69 12.52 11.83 -2.45
CA ASP A 69 11.72 12.97 -2.00
C ASP A 69 12.36 13.65 -0.79
N ASP A 70 12.52 14.98 -0.89
CA ASP A 70 13.00 15.84 0.18
C ASP A 70 11.83 16.39 1.01
N LEU A 71 11.71 15.91 2.25
CA LEU A 71 10.71 16.41 3.20
C LEU A 71 10.97 17.87 3.63
N THR A 72 12.20 18.36 3.56
CA THR A 72 12.51 19.75 3.90
C THR A 72 12.06 20.74 2.83
N ALA A 73 11.84 20.26 1.60
CA ALA A 73 11.27 21.03 0.51
C ALA A 73 9.73 21.08 0.56
N VAL A 74 9.09 20.26 1.40
CA VAL A 74 7.62 20.25 1.55
C VAL A 74 7.19 21.49 2.32
N ASN A 75 6.51 22.41 1.64
CA ASN A 75 6.04 23.65 2.25
C ASN A 75 5.16 23.38 3.48
N SER A 76 5.38 24.15 4.54
CA SER A 76 4.65 24.04 5.82
C SER A 76 4.81 22.72 6.58
N LEU A 77 5.68 21.80 6.15
CA LEU A 77 5.96 20.59 6.91
C LEU A 77 6.97 20.88 8.03
N ASN A 78 6.52 20.72 9.28
CA ASN A 78 7.40 20.79 10.45
C ASN A 78 7.79 19.37 10.88
N LEU A 79 9.02 18.96 10.60
CA LEU A 79 9.52 17.62 10.95
C LEU A 79 9.77 17.46 12.45
N SER A 80 10.04 18.55 13.17
CA SER A 80 10.32 18.52 14.62
C SER A 80 9.10 18.14 15.46
N ILE A 81 7.90 18.19 14.88
CA ILE A 81 6.66 17.83 15.58
C ILE A 81 6.23 16.39 15.31
N VAL A 82 6.89 15.66 14.41
CA VAL A 82 6.52 14.30 14.03
C VAL A 82 6.92 13.34 15.15
N ASP A 83 5.98 12.54 15.62
CA ASP A 83 6.23 11.55 16.68
C ASP A 83 6.56 10.18 16.08
N THR A 84 5.79 9.76 15.06
CA THR A 84 5.87 8.41 14.49
C THR A 84 5.69 8.40 12.98
N VAL A 85 6.22 7.35 12.35
CA VAL A 85 6.02 6.99 10.95
C VAL A 85 5.06 5.80 10.86
N SER A 86 4.14 5.87 9.90
CA SER A 86 3.39 4.70 9.44
C SER A 86 3.72 4.45 7.97
N TRP A 87 4.08 3.21 7.65
CA TRP A 87 4.29 2.75 6.28
C TRP A 87 3.34 1.60 6.00
N LYS A 88 2.61 1.70 4.90
CA LYS A 88 1.71 0.67 4.41
C LYS A 88 1.92 0.52 2.92
N SER A 89 2.27 -0.68 2.49
CA SER A 89 2.47 -1.05 1.09
C SER A 89 1.50 -2.16 0.69
N PRO A 90 1.11 -2.25 -0.59
CA PRO A 90 0.47 -3.46 -1.10
C PRO A 90 1.31 -4.71 -0.87
N SER A 91 0.64 -5.87 -0.92
CA SER A 91 1.28 -7.17 -0.85
C SER A 91 1.91 -7.61 -2.16
N GLU A 92 1.36 -7.17 -3.30
CA GLU A 92 1.85 -7.45 -4.65
C GLU A 92 1.38 -6.35 -5.62
N PRO A 93 2.30 -5.60 -6.28
CA PRO A 93 3.72 -5.47 -5.91
C PRO A 93 3.87 -4.86 -4.51
N SER A 94 4.98 -5.16 -3.84
CA SER A 94 5.29 -4.64 -2.50
C SER A 94 6.52 -3.75 -2.52
N PHE A 95 6.57 -2.76 -1.63
CA PHE A 95 7.60 -1.73 -1.59
C PHE A 95 8.14 -1.54 -0.18
N ASP A 96 9.46 -1.35 -0.10
CA ASP A 96 10.18 -1.00 1.11
C ASP A 96 10.41 0.51 1.15
N LEU A 97 10.31 1.09 2.36
CA LEU A 97 10.58 2.50 2.58
C LEU A 97 12.03 2.69 3.00
N CYS A 98 12.84 3.34 2.18
CA CYS A 98 14.20 3.75 2.52
C CYS A 98 14.20 5.15 3.11
N MET A 99 14.94 5.38 4.19
CA MET A 99 14.98 6.65 4.94
C MET A 99 16.41 7.18 5.02
N TYR A 100 16.58 8.46 4.74
CA TYR A 100 17.90 9.10 4.60
C TYR A 100 17.99 10.37 5.43
N LYS A 101 19.18 10.64 5.97
CA LYS A 101 19.49 11.77 6.84
C LYS A 101 19.25 13.13 6.17
N THR A 102 19.47 13.20 4.86
CA THR A 102 19.38 14.41 4.03
C THR A 102 18.35 14.21 2.92
N GLY A 103 17.84 15.32 2.39
CA GLY A 103 16.79 15.34 1.37
C GLY A 103 17.23 14.93 -0.04
N ASP A 104 18.53 14.73 -0.26
CA ASP A 104 19.12 14.23 -1.51
C ASP A 104 19.12 12.70 -1.60
N CYS A 105 18.74 12.01 -0.52
CA CYS A 105 18.78 10.55 -0.41
C CYS A 105 20.13 9.95 -0.79
N ASP A 106 21.21 10.57 -0.33
CA ASP A 106 22.57 10.04 -0.44
C ASP A 106 22.70 8.74 0.39
N SER A 107 23.29 7.70 -0.19
CA SER A 107 23.54 6.42 0.48
C SER A 107 24.45 6.54 1.69
N GLU A 108 25.38 7.51 1.73
CA GLU A 108 26.16 7.80 2.94
C GLU A 108 25.27 8.29 4.10
N GLY A 109 24.13 8.87 3.76
CA GLY A 109 23.09 9.33 4.68
C GLY A 109 22.03 8.27 5.01
N PHE A 110 22.17 7.01 4.56
CA PHE A 110 21.17 5.97 4.82
C PHE A 110 20.98 5.74 6.34
N MET A 111 19.74 5.89 6.79
CA MET A 111 19.39 5.73 8.22
C MET A 111 18.70 4.40 8.51
N GLY A 112 18.10 3.78 7.50
CA GLY A 112 17.42 2.51 7.66
C GLY A 112 16.25 2.35 6.69
N GLN A 113 15.61 1.20 6.80
CA GLN A 113 14.51 0.82 5.93
C GLN A 113 13.37 0.20 6.73
N ILE A 114 12.14 0.44 6.28
CA ILE A 114 10.97 -0.30 6.73
C ILE A 114 10.60 -1.27 5.61
N ARG A 115 10.80 -2.56 5.89
CA ARG A 115 10.38 -3.63 4.98
C ARG A 115 8.85 -3.68 4.96
N GLY A 116 8.26 -3.79 3.76
CA GLY A 116 6.82 -3.67 3.51
C GLY A 116 5.95 -4.49 4.49
N GLY A 117 4.74 -4.00 4.75
CA GLY A 117 3.82 -4.62 5.69
C GLY A 117 2.53 -3.84 5.87
N TRP A 118 1.57 -4.45 6.56
CA TRP A 118 0.37 -3.78 7.03
C TRP A 118 0.58 -3.34 8.48
N ALA A 119 0.10 -2.15 8.83
CA ALA A 119 0.10 -1.64 10.21
C ALA A 119 1.48 -1.33 10.83
N VAL A 120 2.50 -0.97 10.02
CA VAL A 120 3.76 -0.47 10.59
C VAL A 120 3.52 0.87 11.29
N CYS A 121 4.02 0.97 12.52
CA CYS A 121 3.96 2.16 13.35
C CYS A 121 5.25 2.22 14.19
N VAL A 122 6.18 3.08 13.80
CA VAL A 122 7.51 3.19 14.44
C VAL A 122 7.82 4.64 14.78
N LYS A 123 8.75 4.86 15.70
CA LYS A 123 9.19 6.21 16.06
C LYS A 123 9.84 6.90 14.86
N TYR A 124 9.57 8.20 14.70
CA TYR A 124 10.28 9.00 13.71
C TYR A 124 11.65 9.42 14.23
N GLU A 125 12.69 9.16 13.44
CA GLU A 125 14.09 9.36 13.84
C GLU A 125 14.76 10.57 13.15
N GLY A 126 13.97 11.45 12.53
CA GLY A 126 14.47 12.73 12.00
C GLY A 126 15.11 12.66 10.60
N TRP A 127 14.85 11.61 9.83
CA TRP A 127 15.26 11.50 8.43
C TRP A 127 14.53 12.53 7.55
N LYS A 128 15.19 13.02 6.51
CA LYS A 128 14.71 14.12 5.66
C LYS A 128 14.43 13.69 4.23
N GLY A 129 15.16 12.69 3.75
CA GLY A 129 14.94 12.09 2.43
C GLY A 129 14.29 10.73 2.57
N TRP A 130 13.51 10.33 1.58
CA TRP A 130 13.01 8.97 1.49
C TRP A 130 12.81 8.52 0.05
N ARG A 131 12.78 7.20 -0.13
CA ARG A 131 12.46 6.51 -1.38
C ARG A 131 11.52 5.35 -1.11
N ALA A 132 10.76 4.94 -2.11
CA ALA A 132 10.07 3.67 -2.11
C ALA A 132 10.68 2.79 -3.19
N VAL A 133 11.25 1.65 -2.80
CA VAL A 133 11.91 0.70 -3.71
C VAL A 133 11.13 -0.61 -3.72
N PRO A 134 11.20 -1.41 -4.81
CA PRO A 134 10.61 -2.74 -4.79
C PRO A 134 11.11 -3.55 -3.60
N LYS A 135 10.22 -4.37 -3.02
CA LYS A 135 10.54 -5.13 -1.82
C LYS A 135 11.76 -6.01 -2.04
N GLY A 136 12.75 -5.86 -1.15
CA GLY A 136 13.99 -6.62 -1.20
C GLY A 136 15.13 -5.95 -1.96
N GLU A 137 14.86 -4.90 -2.74
CA GLU A 137 15.90 -4.11 -3.40
C GLU A 137 16.72 -3.29 -2.40
N GLU A 138 17.87 -2.80 -2.87
CA GLU A 138 18.81 -1.99 -2.08
C GLU A 138 18.39 -0.52 -2.01
N CYS A 139 18.76 0.12 -0.89
CA CYS A 139 18.48 1.54 -0.62
C CYS A 139 19.69 2.40 -0.98
N ASP A 140 20.13 2.34 -2.23
CA ASP A 140 21.32 3.05 -2.74
C ASP A 140 21.06 4.48 -3.23
#